data_AF-A0A3C1N5W5-F1
#
_entry.id   AF-A0A3C1N5W5-F1
#
_cell.length_a   1.000
_cell.length_b   1.000
_cell.length_c   1.000
_cell.angle_alpha   90.00
_cell.angle_beta   90.00
_cell.angle_gamma   90.00
#
_symmetry.space_group_name_H-M   'P 1'
#
loop_
_entity.id
_entity.type
_entity.pdbx_description
1 polymer ?
#
loop_
_entity_poly.entity_id
_entity_poly.type
_entity_poly.pdbx_seq_one_letter_code
_entity_poly.pdbx_strand_id
1 'polypeptide(L)' 'TTPRHVPEIILDVPDIPRTKSGKIVELAVQRVLHGEAIKNLNALANPEALDYFRDRPELTS' A
#
# COMPACT_ATOMS: atom_id res chain seq x y z
N THR A 1 29.96 2.05 -0.15
CA THR A 1 28.58 1.97 0.39
C THR A 1 27.64 1.78 -0.79
N THR A 2 27.08 0.58 -0.95
CA THR A 2 26.13 0.33 -2.07
C THR A 2 24.75 0.91 -1.69
N PRO A 3 24.06 1.62 -2.61
CA PRO A 3 22.86 2.40 -2.31
C PRO A 3 21.59 1.53 -2.24
N ARG A 4 21.64 0.38 -1.56
CA ARG A 4 20.52 -0.58 -1.47
C ARG A 4 19.30 -0.09 -0.68
N HIS A 5 19.41 1.06 0.00
CA HIS A 5 18.35 1.63 0.82
C HIS A 5 17.74 2.90 0.23
N VAL A 6 18.19 3.32 -0.96
CA VAL A 6 17.65 4.51 -1.62
C VAL A 6 16.45 4.06 -2.45
N PRO A 7 15.24 4.56 -2.18
CA PRO A 7 14.07 4.22 -2.97
C PRO A 7 14.19 4.82 -4.38
N GLU A 8 13.69 4.09 -5.37
CA GLU A 8 13.60 4.58 -6.75
C GLU A 8 12.52 5.66 -6.90
N ILE A 9 11.42 5.51 -6.16
CA ILE A 9 10.22 6.34 -6.26
C ILE A 9 9.75 6.74 -4.86
N ILE A 10 9.41 8.02 -4.67
CA ILE A 10 8.79 8.57 -3.46
C ILE A 10 7.55 9.34 -3.90
N LEU A 11 6.38 8.97 -3.35
CA LEU A 11 5.10 9.58 -3.68
C LEU A 11 4.37 9.97 -2.40
N ASP A 12 3.58 11.04 -2.46
CA ASP A 12 2.65 11.40 -1.41
C ASP A 12 1.40 10.53 -1.49
N VAL A 13 0.74 10.33 -0.34
CA VAL A 13 -0.53 9.62 -0.23
C VAL A 13 -1.39 10.30 0.83
N PRO A 14 -2.74 10.27 0.67
CA PRO A 14 -3.63 10.92 1.63
C PRO A 14 -3.66 10.20 2.98
N ASP A 15 -3.51 8.88 3.01
CA ASP A 15 -3.44 8.09 4.23
C ASP A 15 -2.72 6.75 4.00
N ILE A 16 -2.21 6.16 5.08
CA ILE A 16 -1.52 4.87 5.08
C ILE A 16 -2.48 3.78 5.59
N PRO A 17 -2.69 2.69 4.83
CA PRO A 17 -3.61 1.63 5.21
C PRO A 17 -3.16 0.93 6.49
N ARG A 18 -4.08 0.85 7.44
CA ARG A 18 -3.87 0.33 8.79
C ARG A 18 -4.99 -0.63 9.19
N THR A 19 -4.66 -1.59 10.03
CA THR A 19 -5.64 -2.45 10.72
C THR A 19 -6.44 -1.66 11.75
N LYS A 20 -7.57 -2.21 12.21
CA LYS A 20 -8.34 -1.67 13.36
C LYS A 20 -7.51 -1.50 14.64
N SER A 21 -6.39 -2.22 14.78
CA SER A 21 -5.45 -2.08 15.89
C SER A 21 -4.36 -1.01 15.66
N GLY A 22 -4.40 -0.29 14.54
CA GLY A 22 -3.46 0.78 14.19
C GLY A 22 -2.17 0.33 13.50
N LYS A 23 -1.97 -0.97 13.29
CA LYS A 23 -0.77 -1.50 12.58
C LYS A 23 -0.84 -1.22 11.08
N ILE A 24 0.25 -0.71 10.50
CA ILE A 24 0.41 -0.53 9.04
C ILE A 24 0.39 -1.88 8.34
N VAL A 25 -0.23 -1.94 7.15
CA VAL A 25 -0.39 -3.18 6.39
C VAL A 25 0.23 -3.07 5.00
N GLU A 26 1.55 -3.17 4.93
CA GLU A 26 2.32 -3.12 3.67
C GLU A 26 1.92 -4.23 2.69
N LEU A 27 1.63 -5.44 3.21
CA LEU A 27 1.23 -6.58 2.38
C LEU A 27 -0.09 -6.32 1.64
N ALA A 28 -1.01 -5.54 2.22
CA ALA A 28 -2.24 -5.18 1.54
C ALA A 28 -1.96 -4.25 0.36
N VAL A 29 -1.06 -3.28 0.52
CA VAL A 29 -0.61 -2.40 -0.57
C VAL A 29 0.04 -3.22 -1.67
N GLN A 30 0.98 -4.10 -1.33
CA GLN A 30 1.64 -4.96 -2.31
C GLN A 30 0.64 -5.80 -3.12
N ARG A 31 -0.37 -6.40 -2.46
CA ARG A 31 -1.42 -7.15 -3.14
C ARG A 31 -2.24 -6.31 -4.11
N VAL A 32 -2.58 -5.08 -3.73
CA VAL A 32 -3.28 -4.14 -4.62
C VAL A 32 -2.47 -3.86 -5.87
N LEU A 33 -1.16 -3.63 -5.72
CA LEU A 33 -0.25 -3.38 -6.85
C LEU A 33 -0.16 -4.59 -7.80
N HIS A 34 -0.22 -5.80 -7.27
CA HIS A 34 -0.27 -7.02 -8.09
C HIS A 34 -1.67 -7.40 -8.59
N GLY A 35 -2.71 -6.60 -8.28
CA GLY A 35 -4.09 -6.93 -8.64
C GLY A 35 -4.68 -8.12 -7.89
N GLU A 36 -4.08 -8.54 -6.77
CA GLU A 36 -4.54 -9.65 -5.95
C GLU A 36 -5.73 -9.25 -5.06
N ALA A 37 -6.65 -10.19 -4.84
CA ALA A 37 -7.80 -9.98 -3.97
C ALA A 37 -7.39 -9.97 -2.48
N ILE A 38 -7.81 -8.92 -1.75
CA ILE A 38 -7.62 -8.84 -0.30
C ILE A 38 -8.79 -9.51 0.41
N LYS A 39 -8.51 -10.59 1.14
CA LYS A 39 -9.54 -11.36 1.88
C LYS A 39 -10.08 -10.64 3.11
N ASN A 40 -9.29 -9.78 3.76
CA ASN A 40 -9.59 -9.21 5.08
C ASN A 40 -9.79 -7.68 5.07
N LEU A 41 -10.48 -7.14 4.06
CA LEU A 41 -10.76 -5.70 3.99
C LEU A 41 -11.50 -5.18 5.24
N ASN A 42 -12.41 -5.99 5.81
CA ASN A 42 -13.17 -5.65 7.02
C ASN A 42 -12.30 -5.52 8.30
N ALA A 43 -11.05 -5.99 8.27
CA ALA A 43 -10.11 -5.86 9.38
C ALA A 43 -9.30 -4.55 9.34
N LEU A 44 -9.41 -3.80 8.22
CA LEU A 44 -8.77 -2.51 8.06
C LEU A 44 -9.61 -1.41 8.72
N ALA A 45 -8.92 -0.41 9.24
CA ALA A 45 -9.55 0.81 9.76
C ALA A 45 -9.96 1.75 8.63
N ASN A 46 -9.16 1.78 7.56
CA ASN A 46 -9.27 2.68 6.41
C ASN A 46 -9.08 1.89 5.10
N PRO A 47 -10.01 0.99 4.73
CA PRO A 47 -9.93 0.22 3.49
C PRO A 47 -9.89 1.10 2.23
N GLU A 48 -10.48 2.30 2.26
CA GLU A 48 -10.49 3.27 1.18
C GLU A 48 -9.09 3.77 0.80
N ALA A 49 -8.14 3.77 1.74
CA ALA A 49 -6.76 4.18 1.46
C ALA A 49 -6.09 3.26 0.41
N LEU A 50 -6.53 2.00 0.30
CA LEU A 50 -5.99 1.04 -0.66
C LEU A 50 -6.36 1.37 -2.11
N ASP A 51 -7.49 2.03 -2.34
CA ASP A 51 -7.93 2.37 -3.70
C ASP A 51 -6.95 3.34 -4.37
N TYR A 52 -6.39 4.25 -3.57
CA TYR A 52 -5.37 5.20 -4.01
C TYR A 52 -4.08 4.55 -4.53
N PHE A 53 -3.80 3.31 -4.13
CA PHE A 53 -2.65 2.55 -4.63
C PHE A 53 -2.96 1.77 -5.91
N ARG A 54 -4.24 1.52 -6.23
CA ARG A 54 -4.64 0.74 -7.41
C ARG A 54 -4.49 1.53 -8.71
N ASP A 55 -4.79 2.81 -8.68
CA ASP A 55 -4.86 3.66 -9.88
C ASP A 55 -3.55 4.44 -10.16
N ARG A 56 -2.43 3.93 -9.65
CA ARG A 56 -1.11 4.60 -9.78
C ARG A 56 -0.21 3.88 -10.79
N PRO A 57 -0.08 4.41 -12.02
CA PRO A 57 0.84 3.83 -13.01
C PRO A 57 2.30 3.87 -12.54
N GLU A 58 2.68 4.83 -11.70
CA GLU A 58 4.03 4.97 -11.14
C GLU A 58 4.43 3.81 -10.23
N LEU A 59 3.46 3.07 -9.67
CA LEU A 59 3.71 1.91 -8.81
C LEU A 59 3.69 0.58 -9.57
N THR A 60 3.43 0.61 -10.88
CA THR A 60 3.45 -0.57 -11.75
C THR A 60 4.84 -0.68 -12.37
N SER A 61 5.76 -1.36 -11.68
CA SER A 61 7.11 -1.66 -12.18
C SER A 61 7.33 -3.15 -12.42
#